data_AF-A0A0C9TYA1-F1
#
_entry.id   AF-A0A0C9TYA1-F1
#
_cell.length_a   1.000
_cell.length_b   1.000
_cell.length_c   1.000
_cell.angle_alpha   90.00
_cell.angle_beta   90.00
_cell.angle_gamma   90.00
#
_symmetry.space_group_name_H-M   'P 1'
#
loop_
_entity.id
_entity.type
_entity.pdbx_description
1 polymer ?
#
loop_
_entity_poly.entity_id
_entity_poly.type
_entity_poly.pdbx_seq_one_letter_code
_entity_poly.pdbx_strand_id
1 'polypeptide(L)'
;MALIDIETLIKSKRLIFTAGSTGLQSYRARAIQSYLHMVVNNQRSACTASKRAAESQGFSEKWGECMVRKWTHAWVTQQVLPTSKRGAHGKTLSLLDDPAIRAELRSYLQSNKWAMDPVKLVNFTKNSMIPAAADKYVHHIVKHEMPAGLKKYMELELFPHIHLKAKKGVSLTTAQEFLWKEGFQYTEHKKGLYYDGHERPDVVKY
;
A
#
# COMPACT_ATOMS: atom_id res chain seq x y z
N MET A 1 -24.36 -32.26 -10.42
CA MET A 1 -22.94 -32.41 -10.79
C MET A 1 -22.08 -31.46 -9.98
N ALA A 2 -22.21 -30.14 -10.11
CA ALA A 2 -21.37 -29.15 -9.39
C ALA A 2 -21.25 -29.32 -7.85
N LEU A 3 -22.31 -29.77 -7.15
CA LEU A 3 -22.26 -30.07 -5.70
C LEU A 3 -21.38 -31.31 -5.41
N ILE A 4 -21.52 -32.36 -6.20
CA ILE A 4 -20.72 -33.60 -6.04
C ILE A 4 -19.25 -33.28 -6.37
N ASP A 5 -19.00 -32.47 -7.39
CA ASP A 5 -17.66 -32.07 -7.79
C ASP A 5 -16.95 -31.30 -6.67
N ILE A 6 -17.64 -30.37 -6.00
CA ILE A 6 -17.00 -29.62 -4.90
C ILE A 6 -16.82 -30.45 -3.64
N GLU A 7 -17.73 -31.38 -3.37
CA GLU A 7 -17.60 -32.32 -2.25
C GLU A 7 -16.44 -33.28 -2.45
N THR A 8 -16.29 -33.83 -3.66
CA THR A 8 -15.16 -34.69 -4.01
C THR A 8 -13.86 -33.91 -3.93
N LEU A 9 -13.82 -32.67 -4.40
CA LEU A 9 -12.67 -31.79 -4.28
C LEU A 9 -12.27 -31.56 -2.81
N ILE A 10 -13.23 -31.20 -1.95
CA ILE A 10 -12.98 -30.94 -0.51
C ILE A 10 -12.53 -32.21 0.23
N LYS A 11 -13.11 -33.38 -0.11
CA LYS A 11 -12.74 -34.67 0.49
C LYS A 11 -11.39 -35.19 -0.03
N SER A 12 -11.01 -34.83 -1.25
CA SER A 12 -9.79 -35.33 -1.86
C SER A 12 -8.56 -34.79 -1.13
N LYS A 13 -7.65 -35.69 -0.73
CA LYS A 13 -6.31 -35.32 -0.23
C LYS A 13 -5.36 -34.89 -1.36
N ARG A 14 -5.77 -35.10 -2.63
CA ARG A 14 -4.96 -34.84 -3.84
C ARG A 14 -4.93 -33.36 -4.24
N LEU A 15 -6.00 -32.60 -3.96
CA LEU A 15 -6.08 -31.18 -4.33
C LEU A 15 -5.68 -30.32 -3.13
N ILE A 16 -4.47 -29.75 -3.21
CA ILE A 16 -3.92 -28.87 -2.19
C ILE A 16 -4.50 -27.46 -2.44
N PHE A 17 -5.36 -26.99 -1.53
CA PHE A 17 -5.74 -25.57 -1.49
C PHE A 17 -4.48 -24.71 -1.35
N THR A 18 -4.46 -23.51 -1.93
CA THR A 18 -3.28 -22.62 -2.01
C THR A 18 -2.59 -22.35 -0.65
N ALA A 19 -3.31 -22.47 0.46
CA ALA A 19 -2.77 -22.29 1.82
C ALA A 19 -3.21 -23.44 2.77
N GLY A 20 -3.43 -24.64 2.21
CA GLY A 20 -3.85 -25.82 2.97
C GLY A 20 -5.33 -25.82 3.38
N SER A 21 -5.71 -26.80 4.20
CA SER A 21 -7.10 -27.07 4.61
C SER A 21 -7.73 -25.95 5.44
N THR A 22 -6.93 -25.10 6.07
CA THR A 22 -7.34 -23.91 6.84
C THR A 22 -7.12 -22.61 6.06
N GLY A 23 -6.74 -22.68 4.79
CA GLY A 23 -6.52 -21.51 3.95
C GLY A 23 -7.81 -20.85 3.47
N LEU A 24 -7.75 -19.56 3.11
CA LEU A 24 -8.93 -18.81 2.63
C LEU A 24 -9.67 -19.50 1.47
N GLN A 25 -8.95 -20.17 0.57
CA GLN A 25 -9.55 -20.90 -0.55
C GLN A 25 -10.42 -22.08 -0.10
N SER A 26 -10.06 -22.74 1.01
CA SER A 26 -10.86 -23.84 1.57
C SER A 26 -12.17 -23.33 2.20
N TYR A 27 -12.13 -22.22 2.93
CA TYR A 27 -13.32 -21.56 3.46
C TYR A 27 -14.27 -21.12 2.35
N ARG A 28 -13.73 -20.60 1.24
CA ARG A 28 -14.53 -20.26 0.06
C ARG A 28 -15.17 -21.51 -0.56
N ALA A 29 -14.42 -22.61 -0.69
CA ALA A 29 -14.96 -23.88 -1.20
C ALA A 29 -16.09 -24.42 -0.31
N ARG A 30 -15.92 -24.39 1.02
CA ARG A 30 -16.94 -24.79 2.00
C ARG A 30 -18.18 -23.90 1.95
N ALA A 31 -18.02 -22.61 1.70
CA ALA A 31 -19.15 -21.69 1.52
C ALA A 31 -19.94 -22.03 0.24
N ILE A 32 -19.26 -22.32 -0.87
CA ILE A 32 -19.91 -22.77 -2.12
C ILE A 32 -20.63 -24.11 -1.90
N GLN A 33 -20.00 -25.07 -1.22
CA GLN A 33 -20.62 -26.35 -0.87
C GLN A 33 -21.89 -26.15 -0.05
N SER A 34 -21.82 -25.36 1.03
CA SER A 34 -22.96 -25.07 1.90
C SER A 34 -24.10 -24.40 1.15
N TYR A 35 -23.78 -23.45 0.26
CA TYR A 35 -24.74 -22.79 -0.61
C TYR A 35 -25.43 -23.77 -1.56
N LEU A 36 -24.65 -24.55 -2.32
CA LEU A 36 -25.17 -25.52 -3.28
C LEU A 36 -26.03 -26.59 -2.59
N HIS A 37 -25.62 -27.09 -1.43
CA HIS A 37 -26.40 -28.02 -0.64
C HIS A 37 -27.75 -27.41 -0.22
N MET A 38 -27.77 -26.17 0.25
CA MET A 38 -29.02 -25.49 0.65
C MET A 38 -29.97 -25.23 -0.52
N VAL A 39 -29.44 -24.90 -1.70
CA VAL A 39 -30.26 -24.63 -2.88
C VAL A 39 -30.79 -25.93 -3.49
N VAL A 40 -29.95 -26.96 -3.63
CA VAL A 40 -30.31 -28.22 -4.30
C VAL A 40 -31.13 -29.14 -3.39
N ASN A 41 -30.70 -29.35 -2.15
CA ASN A 41 -31.33 -30.35 -1.27
C ASN A 41 -32.44 -29.75 -0.41
N ASN A 42 -32.27 -28.51 0.06
CA ASN A 42 -33.23 -27.87 0.96
C ASN A 42 -34.19 -26.91 0.23
N GLN A 43 -34.09 -26.79 -1.10
CA GLN A 43 -34.91 -25.90 -1.95
C GLN A 43 -35.00 -24.45 -1.42
N ARG A 44 -33.94 -23.96 -0.78
CA ARG A 44 -33.92 -22.60 -0.22
C ARG A 44 -33.72 -21.56 -1.32
N SER A 45 -34.27 -20.37 -1.11
CA SER A 45 -34.02 -19.24 -2.01
C SER A 45 -32.52 -18.89 -2.02
N ALA A 46 -32.01 -18.50 -3.19
CA ALA A 46 -30.60 -18.18 -3.38
C ALA A 46 -30.11 -17.16 -2.34
N CYS A 47 -30.88 -16.09 -2.09
CA CYS A 47 -30.55 -15.06 -1.11
C CYS A 47 -30.35 -15.62 0.32
N THR A 48 -31.31 -16.42 0.80
CA THR A 48 -31.23 -17.00 2.15
C THR A 48 -30.12 -18.04 2.27
N ALA A 49 -29.89 -18.83 1.23
CA ALA A 49 -28.80 -19.80 1.18
C ALA A 49 -27.43 -19.11 1.17
N SER A 50 -27.23 -18.06 0.38
CA SER A 50 -25.93 -17.37 0.29
C SER A 50 -25.58 -16.63 1.57
N LYS A 51 -26.57 -16.04 2.23
CA LYS A 51 -26.39 -15.38 3.53
C LYS A 51 -25.91 -16.38 4.59
N ARG A 52 -26.65 -17.49 4.76
CA ARG A 52 -26.30 -18.53 5.74
C ARG A 52 -24.97 -19.21 5.46
N ALA A 53 -24.64 -19.41 4.18
CA ALA A 53 -23.37 -20.00 3.77
C ALA A 53 -22.18 -19.07 4.04
N ALA A 54 -22.37 -17.75 3.91
CA ALA A 54 -21.34 -16.77 4.24
C ALA A 54 -21.10 -16.72 5.76
N GLU A 55 -22.17 -16.58 6.55
CA GLU A 55 -22.10 -16.50 8.01
C GLU A 55 -21.48 -17.76 8.63
N SER A 56 -21.86 -18.95 8.15
CA SER A 56 -21.34 -20.23 8.70
C SER A 56 -19.85 -20.44 8.49
N GLN A 57 -19.25 -19.74 7.53
CA GLN A 57 -17.81 -19.80 7.23
C GLN A 57 -17.05 -18.55 7.72
N GLY A 58 -17.68 -17.70 8.54
CA GLY A 58 -17.06 -16.52 9.12
C GLY A 58 -16.91 -15.33 8.16
N PHE A 59 -17.63 -15.32 7.04
CA PHE A 59 -17.68 -14.16 6.14
C PHE A 59 -18.74 -13.15 6.60
N SER A 60 -18.56 -11.88 6.20
CA SER A 60 -19.57 -10.83 6.39
C SER A 60 -20.90 -11.24 5.76
N GLU A 61 -22.00 -10.96 6.45
CA GLU A 61 -23.36 -11.24 5.98
C GLU A 61 -23.64 -10.60 4.59
N LYS A 62 -23.59 -9.26 4.50
CA LYS A 62 -23.98 -8.53 3.28
C LYS A 62 -22.97 -8.70 2.14
N TRP A 63 -21.68 -8.52 2.45
CA TRP A 63 -20.63 -8.61 1.42
C TRP A 63 -20.35 -10.07 1.03
N GLY A 64 -20.32 -10.97 2.02
CA GLY A 64 -20.08 -12.39 1.81
C GLY A 64 -21.19 -13.06 1.01
N GLU A 65 -22.47 -12.70 1.20
CA GLU A 65 -23.57 -13.18 0.37
C GLU A 65 -23.31 -12.94 -1.12
N CYS A 66 -22.94 -11.71 -1.48
CA CYS A 66 -22.62 -11.35 -2.87
C CYS A 66 -21.41 -12.14 -3.40
N MET A 67 -20.42 -12.37 -2.55
CA MET A 67 -19.23 -13.12 -2.92
C MET A 67 -19.54 -14.60 -3.12
N VAL A 68 -20.29 -15.23 -2.23
CA VAL A 68 -20.71 -16.64 -2.33
C VAL A 68 -21.44 -16.88 -3.64
N ARG A 69 -22.37 -15.99 -4.04
CA ARG A 69 -23.05 -16.11 -5.33
C ARG A 69 -22.09 -16.02 -6.52
N LYS A 70 -21.15 -15.06 -6.50
CA LYS A 70 -20.12 -14.92 -7.55
C LYS A 70 -19.20 -16.13 -7.63
N TRP A 71 -18.76 -16.65 -6.47
CA TRP A 71 -17.92 -17.82 -6.39
C TRP A 71 -18.63 -19.07 -6.88
N THR A 72 -19.89 -19.27 -6.49
CA THR A 72 -20.69 -20.39 -7.00
C THR A 72 -20.92 -20.28 -8.50
N HIS A 73 -21.20 -19.08 -9.02
CA HIS A 73 -21.34 -18.89 -10.47
C HIS A 73 -20.04 -19.28 -11.21
N ALA A 74 -18.87 -18.82 -10.72
CA ALA A 74 -17.57 -19.19 -11.28
C ALA A 74 -17.32 -20.71 -11.21
N TRP A 75 -17.70 -21.34 -10.09
CA TRP A 75 -17.60 -22.79 -9.92
C TRP A 75 -18.50 -23.56 -10.89
N VAL A 76 -19.77 -23.17 -11.02
CA VAL A 76 -20.73 -23.85 -11.90
C VAL A 76 -20.36 -23.67 -13.38
N THR A 77 -19.86 -22.49 -13.76
CA THR A 77 -19.56 -22.16 -15.16
C THR A 77 -18.19 -22.69 -15.61
N GLN A 78 -17.17 -22.55 -14.76
CA GLN A 78 -15.76 -22.77 -15.13
C GLN A 78 -15.09 -23.87 -14.31
N GLN A 79 -15.72 -24.38 -13.24
CA GLN A 79 -15.12 -25.33 -12.29
C GLN A 79 -13.82 -24.79 -11.66
N VAL A 80 -13.74 -23.47 -11.49
CA VAL A 80 -12.58 -22.78 -10.91
C VAL A 80 -12.90 -22.29 -9.51
N LEU A 81 -12.01 -22.59 -8.55
CA LEU A 81 -12.09 -22.03 -7.20
C LEU A 81 -11.56 -20.58 -7.15
N PRO A 82 -12.24 -19.68 -6.43
CA PRO A 82 -11.82 -18.29 -6.29
C PRO A 82 -10.50 -18.17 -5.52
N THR A 83 -9.44 -17.71 -6.20
CA THR A 83 -8.15 -17.38 -5.58
C THR A 83 -8.15 -15.97 -5.01
N SER A 84 -7.23 -15.70 -4.07
CA SER A 84 -7.04 -14.34 -3.56
C SER A 84 -6.21 -13.53 -4.55
N LYS A 85 -6.67 -12.32 -4.90
CA LYS A 85 -5.84 -11.34 -5.64
C LYS A 85 -4.93 -10.53 -4.72
N ARG A 86 -5.00 -10.74 -3.39
CA ARG A 86 -4.15 -10.04 -2.43
C ARG A 86 -2.68 -10.38 -2.72
N GLY A 87 -1.87 -9.36 -2.99
CA GLY A 87 -0.46 -9.53 -3.34
C GLY A 87 -0.19 -9.90 -4.81
N ALA A 88 -1.22 -10.13 -5.63
CA ALA A 88 -1.08 -10.36 -7.07
C ALA A 88 -1.00 -9.05 -7.87
N HIS A 89 -0.59 -7.96 -7.23
CA HIS A 89 -0.32 -6.70 -7.92
C HIS A 89 1.03 -6.83 -8.62
N GLY A 90 1.05 -6.58 -9.93
CA GLY A 90 2.30 -6.50 -10.68
C GLY A 90 3.20 -5.45 -10.05
N LYS A 91 4.40 -5.86 -9.61
CA LYS A 91 5.40 -4.93 -9.10
C LYS A 91 5.86 -4.09 -10.29
N THR A 92 5.31 -2.89 -10.41
CA THR A 92 5.73 -1.93 -11.44
C THR A 92 6.91 -1.17 -10.87
N LEU A 93 8.06 -1.23 -11.53
CA LEU A 93 9.21 -0.39 -11.17
C LEU A 93 8.83 1.07 -11.43
N SER A 94 8.86 1.92 -10.39
CA SER A 94 8.66 3.35 -10.59
C SER A 94 9.90 3.96 -11.22
N LEU A 95 9.73 4.95 -12.10
CA LEU A 95 10.84 5.77 -12.60
C LEU A 95 11.65 6.40 -11.45
N LEU A 96 10.98 6.79 -10.37
CA LEU A 96 11.63 7.40 -9.20
C LEU A 96 12.41 6.38 -8.37
N ASP A 97 12.19 5.10 -8.62
CA ASP A 97 12.97 4.04 -8.00
C ASP A 97 14.26 3.74 -8.81
N ASP A 98 14.46 4.35 -9.98
CA ASP A 98 15.73 4.25 -10.71
C ASP A 98 16.87 4.93 -9.94
N PRO A 99 18.05 4.28 -9.78
CA PRO A 99 19.13 4.81 -8.96
C PRO A 99 19.73 6.12 -9.51
N ALA A 100 19.80 6.29 -10.84
CA ALA A 100 20.35 7.50 -11.44
C ALA A 100 19.41 8.69 -11.24
N ILE A 101 18.12 8.49 -11.51
CA ILE A 101 17.08 9.51 -11.27
C ILE A 101 17.03 9.89 -9.79
N ARG A 102 17.10 8.90 -8.90
CA ARG A 102 17.07 9.13 -7.46
C ARG A 102 18.29 9.92 -6.98
N ALA A 103 19.47 9.62 -7.50
CA ALA A 103 20.69 10.37 -7.18
C ALA A 103 20.57 11.82 -7.63
N GLU A 104 20.06 12.07 -8.84
CA GLU A 104 19.85 13.43 -9.35
C GLU A 104 18.84 14.21 -8.49
N LEU A 105 17.71 13.60 -8.14
CA LEU A 105 16.72 14.23 -7.26
C LEU A 105 17.31 14.54 -5.87
N ARG A 106 18.17 13.68 -5.32
CA ARG A 106 18.89 13.97 -4.06
C ARG A 106 19.84 15.16 -4.21
N SER A 107 20.59 15.21 -5.30
CA SER A 107 21.49 16.34 -5.58
C SER A 107 20.70 17.66 -5.71
N TYR A 108 19.54 17.63 -6.36
CA TYR A 108 18.63 18.78 -6.39
C TYR A 108 18.15 19.17 -4.98
N LEU A 109 17.69 18.20 -4.17
CA LEU A 109 17.22 18.47 -2.82
C LEU A 109 18.31 19.06 -1.91
N GLN A 110 19.56 18.61 -2.06
CA GLN A 110 20.69 19.08 -1.24
C GLN A 110 21.22 20.46 -1.68
N SER A 111 21.18 20.75 -2.99
CA SER A 111 21.66 22.03 -3.52
C SER A 111 20.68 23.18 -3.31
N ASN A 112 19.38 22.88 -3.23
CA ASN A 112 18.37 23.90 -2.99
C ASN A 112 18.28 24.31 -1.53
N LYS A 113 18.20 25.63 -1.32
CA LYS A 113 17.94 26.21 0.00
C LYS A 113 16.43 26.23 0.23
N TRP A 114 15.98 25.42 1.17
CA TRP A 114 14.57 25.33 1.58
C TRP A 114 14.35 26.23 2.79
N ALA A 115 13.87 27.45 2.56
CA ALA A 115 13.45 28.43 3.56
C ALA A 115 13.30 29.79 2.87
N MET A 116 12.20 30.01 2.17
CA MET A 116 12.03 31.21 1.33
C MET A 116 11.93 32.52 2.13
N ASP A 117 11.66 32.44 3.45
CA ASP A 117 11.59 33.60 4.33
C ASP A 117 12.91 33.78 5.10
N PRO A 118 13.84 34.64 4.62
CA PRO A 118 15.15 34.81 5.24
C PRO A 118 15.04 35.34 6.68
N VAL A 119 13.97 36.09 6.99
CA VAL A 119 13.74 36.63 8.34
C VAL A 119 13.37 35.50 9.30
N LYS A 120 12.44 34.62 8.90
CA LYS A 120 12.09 33.45 9.72
C LYS A 120 13.26 32.48 9.86
N LEU A 121 14.05 32.29 8.80
CA LEU A 121 15.24 31.45 8.86
C LEU A 121 16.26 32.01 9.86
N VAL A 122 16.53 33.32 9.84
CA VAL A 122 17.43 33.97 10.80
C VAL A 122 16.91 33.83 12.22
N ASN A 123 15.60 33.98 12.43
CA ASN A 123 14.99 33.82 13.75
C ASN A 123 15.05 32.36 14.25
N PHE A 124 14.88 31.40 13.34
CA PHE A 124 15.00 29.98 13.60
C PHE A 124 16.45 29.58 13.95
N THR A 125 17.44 30.01 13.16
CA THR A 125 18.85 29.70 13.41
C THR A 125 19.38 30.34 14.69
N LYS A 126 18.88 31.52 15.06
CA LYS A 126 19.19 32.18 16.33
C LYS A 126 18.45 31.60 17.55
N ASN A 127 17.61 30.57 17.38
CA ASN A 127 16.72 30.02 18.42
C ASN A 127 15.84 31.10 19.09
N SER A 128 15.58 32.21 18.39
CA SER A 128 14.79 33.34 18.90
C SER A 128 13.29 33.11 18.72
N MET A 129 12.89 32.10 17.96
CA MET A 129 11.51 31.73 17.69
C MET A 129 10.97 30.83 18.80
N ILE A 130 9.72 31.06 19.21
CA ILE A 130 9.00 30.17 20.14
C ILE A 130 9.00 28.75 19.54
N PRO A 131 9.29 27.69 20.32
CA PRO A 131 9.37 26.31 19.81
C PRO A 131 8.16 25.91 18.96
N ALA A 132 6.95 26.24 19.40
CA ALA A 132 5.72 25.94 18.66
C ALA A 132 5.61 26.67 17.29
N ALA A 133 6.20 27.86 17.16
CA ALA A 133 6.25 28.58 15.88
C ALA A 133 7.36 28.01 14.97
N ALA A 134 8.49 27.60 15.57
CA ALA A 134 9.58 26.93 14.86
C ALA A 134 9.13 25.57 14.30
N ASP A 135 8.37 24.79 15.07
CA ASP A 135 7.78 23.53 14.65
C ASP A 135 6.84 23.71 13.46
N LYS A 136 5.92 24.69 13.53
CA LYS A 136 5.03 25.02 12.42
C LYS A 136 5.80 25.43 11.17
N TYR A 137 6.89 26.17 11.33
CA TYR A 137 7.74 26.61 10.24
C TYR A 137 8.44 25.44 9.54
N VAL A 138 9.12 24.56 10.30
CA VAL A 138 9.77 23.36 9.75
C VAL A 138 8.76 22.42 9.10
N HIS A 139 7.62 22.23 9.76
CA HIS A 139 6.52 21.41 9.24
C HIS A 139 6.02 21.93 7.89
N HIS A 140 5.88 23.25 7.75
CA HIS A 140 5.46 23.87 6.50
C HIS A 140 6.47 23.63 5.37
N ILE A 141 7.76 23.81 5.64
CA ILE A 141 8.83 23.57 4.67
C ILE A 141 8.77 22.13 4.15
N VAL A 142 8.77 21.15 5.06
CA VAL A 142 8.81 19.72 4.69
C VAL A 142 7.54 19.28 3.97
N LYS A 143 6.35 19.75 4.39
CA LYS A 143 5.08 19.30 3.80
C LYS A 143 4.68 20.03 2.52
N HIS A 144 5.08 21.28 2.34
CA HIS A 144 4.57 22.12 1.27
C HIS A 144 5.66 22.66 0.36
N GLU A 145 6.70 23.30 0.91
CA GLU A 145 7.73 23.94 0.08
C GLU A 145 8.60 22.92 -0.67
N MET A 146 9.15 21.93 0.04
CA MET A 146 10.01 20.91 -0.56
C MET A 146 9.31 20.10 -1.64
N PRO A 147 8.10 19.55 -1.43
CA PRO A 147 7.40 18.80 -2.46
C PRO A 147 6.99 19.66 -3.65
N ALA A 148 6.64 20.93 -3.43
CA ALA A 148 6.29 21.85 -4.52
C ALA A 148 7.51 22.19 -5.39
N GLY A 149 8.66 22.46 -4.77
CA GLY A 149 9.92 22.69 -5.49
C GLY A 149 10.37 21.45 -6.26
N LEU A 150 10.36 20.28 -5.60
CA LEU A 150 10.69 19.01 -6.23
C LEU A 150 9.80 18.72 -7.44
N LYS A 151 8.47 18.89 -7.29
CA LYS A 151 7.53 18.74 -8.40
C LYS A 151 7.89 19.65 -9.57
N LYS A 152 8.18 20.93 -9.29
CA LYS A 152 8.53 21.92 -10.32
C LYS A 152 9.81 21.51 -11.06
N TYR A 153 10.84 21.07 -10.36
CA TYR A 153 12.08 20.56 -10.96
C TYR A 153 11.82 19.35 -11.85
N MET A 154 11.04 18.39 -11.36
CA MET A 154 10.72 17.18 -12.13
C MET A 154 10.03 17.51 -13.45
N GLU A 155 9.06 18.43 -13.42
CA GLU A 155 8.25 18.79 -14.59
C GLU A 155 8.99 19.67 -15.59
N LEU A 156 9.85 20.58 -15.12
CA LEU A 156 10.52 21.58 -15.96
C LEU A 156 11.93 21.20 -16.42
N GLU A 157 12.67 20.43 -15.62
CA GLU A 157 14.09 20.15 -15.86
C GLU A 157 14.30 18.65 -16.12
N LEU A 158 13.93 17.79 -15.17
CA LEU A 158 14.20 16.35 -15.25
C LEU A 158 13.48 15.69 -16.43
N PHE A 159 12.15 15.83 -16.53
CA PHE A 159 11.36 15.13 -17.55
C PHE A 159 11.72 15.53 -18.98
N PRO A 160 11.93 16.82 -19.29
CA PRO A 160 12.48 17.22 -20.59
C PRO A 160 13.87 16.63 -20.85
N HIS A 161 14.75 16.61 -19.84
CA HIS A 161 16.10 16.07 -19.98
C HIS A 161 16.12 14.58 -20.33
N ILE A 162 15.26 13.78 -19.71
CA ILE A 162 15.12 12.34 -19.99
C ILE A 162 14.16 12.04 -21.15
N HIS A 163 13.69 13.07 -21.87
CA HIS A 163 12.69 12.99 -22.94
C HIS A 163 11.38 12.26 -22.56
N LEU A 164 10.98 12.34 -21.29
CA LEU A 164 9.74 11.73 -20.80
C LEU A 164 8.56 12.68 -21.00
N LYS A 165 7.59 12.28 -21.83
CA LYS A 165 6.32 13.00 -22.01
C LYS A 165 5.28 12.53 -20.98
N ALA A 166 5.30 13.13 -19.79
CA ALA A 166 4.29 12.85 -18.77
C ALA A 166 2.92 13.46 -19.15
N LYS A 167 1.88 12.63 -19.29
CA LYS A 167 0.53 13.08 -19.70
C LYS A 167 -0.15 14.04 -18.73
N LYS A 168 0.14 13.91 -17.42
CA LYS A 168 -0.49 14.71 -16.34
C LYS A 168 0.53 15.30 -15.35
N GLY A 169 1.83 15.21 -15.64
CA GLY A 169 2.89 15.60 -14.72
C GLY A 169 2.95 14.73 -13.45
N VAL A 170 3.60 15.25 -12.41
CA VAL A 170 3.76 14.58 -11.11
C VAL A 170 2.78 15.18 -10.11
N SER A 171 2.09 14.32 -9.35
CA SER A 171 1.23 14.79 -8.27
C SER A 171 2.07 15.28 -7.09
N LEU A 172 1.57 16.27 -6.33
CA LEU A 172 2.25 16.70 -5.09
C LEU A 172 2.41 15.54 -4.10
N THR A 173 1.42 14.65 -4.03
CA THR A 173 1.46 13.44 -3.20
C THR A 173 2.62 12.53 -3.59
N THR A 174 2.89 12.34 -4.89
CA THR A 174 4.02 11.55 -5.37
C THR A 174 5.36 12.18 -4.96
N ALA A 175 5.49 13.50 -5.02
CA ALA A 175 6.68 14.21 -4.54
C ALA A 175 6.85 14.10 -3.01
N GLN A 176 5.75 14.15 -2.25
CA GLN A 176 5.76 13.91 -0.80
C GLN A 176 6.16 12.47 -0.45
N GLU A 177 5.60 11.47 -1.14
CA GLU A 177 5.94 10.07 -0.95
C GLU A 177 7.42 9.81 -1.25
N PHE A 178 7.97 10.44 -2.29
CA PHE A 178 9.40 10.37 -2.59
C PHE A 178 10.24 10.95 -1.44
N LEU A 179 9.91 12.15 -0.96
CA LEU A 179 10.59 12.76 0.19
C LEU A 179 10.52 11.90 1.45
N TRP A 180 9.39 11.27 1.71
CA TRP A 180 9.22 10.34 2.83
C TRP A 180 10.10 9.10 2.70
N LYS A 181 10.22 8.52 1.50
CA LYS A 181 11.13 7.41 1.23
C LYS A 181 12.61 7.81 1.42
N GLU A 182 12.93 9.06 1.12
CA GLU A 182 14.27 9.64 1.30
C GLU A 182 14.57 10.09 2.73
N GLY A 183 13.61 9.96 3.66
CA GLY A 183 13.80 10.30 5.07
C GLY A 183 13.53 11.77 5.42
N PHE A 184 13.05 12.58 4.47
CA PHE A 184 12.59 13.95 4.73
C PHE A 184 11.19 13.93 5.35
N GLN A 185 11.15 13.58 6.64
CA GLN A 185 9.92 13.55 7.43
C GLN A 185 10.08 14.47 8.63
N TYR A 186 9.06 15.31 8.87
CA TYR A 186 8.99 16.03 10.13
C TYR A 186 8.81 15.03 11.27
N THR A 187 9.83 14.91 12.11
CA THR A 187 9.81 14.04 13.30
C THR A 187 9.88 14.92 14.52
N GLU A 188 8.93 14.75 15.44
CA GLU A 188 9.00 15.40 16.74
C GLU A 188 10.19 14.84 17.52
N HIS A 189 11.13 15.71 17.89
CA HIS A 189 12.25 15.30 18.71
C HIS A 189 11.78 14.91 20.12
N LYS A 190 11.62 13.62 20.39
CA LYS A 190 11.41 13.09 21.73
C LYS A 190 12.77 12.98 22.43
N LYS A 191 13.02 13.79 23.47
CA LYS A 191 14.18 13.62 24.36
C LYS A 191 14.16 12.18 24.89
N GLY A 192 15.01 11.31 24.36
CA GLY A 192 15.03 9.87 24.63
C GLY A 192 15.49 9.01 23.45
N LEU A 193 15.50 9.55 22.23
CA LEU A 193 16.05 8.88 21.05
C LEU A 193 17.41 9.49 20.69
N TYR A 194 18.49 8.94 21.25
CA TYR A 194 19.86 9.31 20.88
C TYR A 194 20.23 8.62 19.56
N TYR A 195 20.31 9.38 18.48
CA TYR A 195 21.09 8.97 17.31
C TYR A 195 22.53 9.38 17.55
N ASP A 196 23.23 8.59 18.37
CA ASP A 196 24.65 8.81 18.59
C ASP A 196 25.43 8.31 17.37
N GLY A 197 26.15 9.21 16.70
CA GLY A 197 27.02 8.91 15.57
C GLY A 197 28.29 8.12 15.95
N HIS A 198 28.41 7.69 17.22
CA HIS A 198 29.52 6.92 17.75
C HIS A 198 29.59 5.44 17.32
N GLU A 199 28.69 4.93 16.48
CA GLU A 199 28.78 3.55 15.95
C GLU A 199 29.65 3.40 14.69
N ARG A 200 30.36 4.46 14.29
CA ARG A 200 31.32 4.43 13.18
C ARG A 200 32.63 3.77 13.64
N PRO A 201 33.04 2.61 13.07
CA PRO A 201 34.21 1.85 13.54
C PRO A 201 35.54 2.61 13.40
N ASP A 202 35.55 3.70 12.63
CA ASP A 202 36.66 4.62 12.43
C ASP A 202 36.90 5.60 13.59
N VAL A 203 35.99 5.68 14.58
CA VAL A 203 36.08 6.63 15.71
C VAL A 203 36.73 6.03 16.98
N VAL A 204 37.07 4.73 16.97
CA VAL A 204 37.70 4.05 18.12
C VAL A 204 39.19 3.80 17.84
N LYS A 205 40.02 4.83 18.00
CA LYS A 205 41.46 4.66 18.26
C LYS A 205 41.89 5.67 19.32
N TYR A 206 42.07 5.17 20.54
CA TYR A 206 42.87 5.81 21.59
C TYR A 206 44.33 5.46 21.41
#